data_AF-A0A800LVU1-F1
#
_entry.id   AF-A0A800LVU1-F1
#
_cell.length_a   1.000
_cell.length_b   1.000
_cell.length_c   1.000
_cell.angle_alpha   90.00
_cell.angle_beta   90.00
_cell.angle_gamma   90.00
#
_symmetry.space_group_name_H-M   'P 1'
#
loop_
_entity.id
_entity.type
_entity.pdbx_description
1 polymer ?
#
loop_
_entity_poly.entity_id
_entity_poly.type
_entity_poly.pdbx_seq_one_letter_code
_entity_poly.pdbx_strand_id
1 'polypeptide(L)'
;MIIQLGLRNIETKVFMDALNSHRITLAMVPYEYDYLDPSNLLGLWLSNGRHAWKNETFEALVLRANAFTGSREERISVYKEAEQILVDDVGGIFLWHPRVNQVWRPYLISHTLQPNRFGQRFWRQDKLQDLSTTIYIRKDSGRGQPRPSLFSRLISWF
;
A
#
# COMPACT_ATOMS: atom_id res chain seq x y z
N MET A 1 -32.66 7.55 -9.51
CA MET A 1 -32.33 6.12 -9.72
C MET A 1 -31.79 5.58 -8.39
N ILE A 2 -32.30 4.46 -7.90
CA ILE A 2 -31.81 3.79 -6.69
C ILE A 2 -31.04 2.55 -7.14
N ILE A 3 -29.78 2.43 -6.73
CA ILE A 3 -28.95 1.25 -6.99
C ILE A 3 -29.00 0.36 -5.74
N GLN A 4 -29.38 -0.90 -5.91
CA GLN A 4 -29.35 -1.89 -4.84
C GLN A 4 -28.02 -2.65 -4.88
N LEU A 5 -27.28 -2.65 -3.77
CA LEU A 5 -25.99 -3.32 -3.64
C LEU A 5 -26.09 -4.44 -2.59
N GLY A 6 -25.74 -5.67 -3.00
CA GLY A 6 -25.59 -6.81 -2.10
C GLY A 6 -24.14 -6.97 -1.67
N LEU A 7 -23.87 -7.01 -0.36
CA LEU A 7 -22.54 -7.30 0.17
C LEU A 7 -22.36 -8.81 0.30
N ARG A 8 -21.23 -9.33 -0.18
CA ARG A 8 -20.84 -10.74 0.02
C ARG A 8 -19.41 -10.82 0.54
N ASN A 9 -19.24 -11.47 1.69
CA ASN A 9 -17.92 -11.87 2.17
C ASN A 9 -17.60 -13.26 1.61
N ILE A 10 -16.45 -13.42 0.97
CA ILE A 10 -15.98 -14.68 0.40
C ILE A 10 -14.54 -14.93 0.80
N GLU A 11 -14.17 -16.20 0.88
CA GLU A 11 -12.81 -16.63 1.18
C GLU A 11 -11.82 -16.15 0.11
N THR A 12 -10.59 -15.84 0.52
CA THR A 12 -9.57 -15.15 -0.28
C THR A 12 -9.25 -15.86 -1.60
N LYS A 13 -9.11 -17.18 -1.61
CA LYS A 13 -8.85 -17.93 -2.85
C LYS A 13 -10.01 -17.80 -3.82
N VAL A 14 -11.25 -18.00 -3.35
CA VAL A 14 -12.44 -17.83 -4.19
C VAL A 14 -12.57 -16.39 -4.71
N PHE A 15 -12.22 -15.40 -3.89
CA PHE A 15 -12.18 -13.99 -4.30
C PHE A 15 -11.18 -13.75 -5.43
N MET A 16 -9.93 -14.21 -5.26
CA MET A 16 -8.87 -14.00 -6.24
C MET A 16 -9.16 -14.75 -7.54
N ASP A 17 -9.69 -15.98 -7.48
CA ASP A 17 -10.10 -16.74 -8.67
C ASP A 17 -11.20 -15.99 -9.44
N ALA A 18 -12.18 -15.42 -8.75
CA ALA A 18 -13.25 -14.66 -9.38
C ALA A 18 -12.77 -13.30 -9.91
N LEU A 19 -11.81 -12.65 -9.24
CA LEU A 19 -11.18 -11.40 -9.69
C LEU A 19 -10.37 -11.63 -10.98
N ASN A 20 -9.49 -12.64 -11.00
CA ASN A 20 -8.70 -13.00 -12.18
C ASN A 20 -9.55 -13.50 -13.35
N SER A 21 -10.69 -14.15 -13.07
CA SER A 21 -11.64 -14.56 -14.11
C SER A 21 -12.58 -13.43 -14.55
N HIS A 22 -12.40 -12.21 -14.03
CA HIS A 22 -13.27 -11.05 -14.28
C HIS A 22 -14.77 -11.31 -14.03
N ARG A 23 -15.09 -12.15 -13.04
CA ARG A 23 -16.47 -12.55 -12.67
C ARG A 23 -17.08 -11.70 -11.55
N ILE A 24 -16.32 -10.77 -10.98
CA ILE A 24 -16.79 -9.85 -9.94
C ILE A 24 -17.14 -8.50 -10.56
N THR A 25 -18.37 -8.04 -10.37
CA THR A 25 -18.81 -6.72 -10.84
C THR A 25 -18.17 -5.57 -10.07
N LEU A 26 -18.14 -5.67 -8.73
CA LEU A 26 -17.54 -4.68 -7.84
C LEU A 26 -16.73 -5.40 -6.77
N ALA A 27 -15.44 -5.08 -6.70
CA ALA A 27 -14.51 -5.64 -5.74
C ALA A 27 -13.81 -4.51 -4.98
N MET A 28 -13.69 -4.66 -3.67
CA MET A 28 -12.81 -3.81 -2.86
C MET A 28 -11.46 -4.51 -2.73
N VAL A 29 -10.41 -3.90 -3.27
CA VAL A 29 -9.08 -4.50 -3.35
C VAL A 29 -8.08 -3.59 -2.64
N PRO A 30 -7.35 -4.08 -1.62
CA PRO A 30 -6.25 -3.30 -1.05
C PRO A 30 -5.06 -3.27 -2.02
N TYR A 31 -4.34 -2.15 -2.00
CA TYR A 31 -3.08 -1.98 -2.71
C TYR A 31 -2.04 -1.39 -1.76
N GLU A 32 -0.81 -1.90 -1.88
CA GLU A 32 0.39 -1.38 -1.26
C GLU A 32 1.50 -1.43 -2.31
N TYR A 33 2.39 -0.44 -2.30
CA TYR A 33 3.45 -0.34 -3.31
C TYR A 33 4.67 -1.19 -2.92
N ASP A 34 5.21 -1.93 -3.87
CA ASP A 34 6.51 -2.61 -3.69
C ASP A 34 7.70 -1.65 -3.77
N TYR A 35 7.55 -0.55 -4.52
CA TYR A 35 8.54 0.51 -4.73
C TYR A 35 7.87 1.82 -5.14
N LEU A 36 8.53 2.96 -4.87
CA LEU A 36 7.97 4.30 -5.07
C LEU A 36 8.13 4.79 -6.51
N ASP A 37 7.33 4.27 -7.44
CA ASP A 37 7.24 4.73 -8.83
C ASP A 37 5.80 4.55 -9.37
N PRO A 38 5.30 5.43 -10.26
CA PRO A 38 3.95 5.31 -10.82
C PRO A 38 3.69 4.00 -11.56
N SER A 39 4.72 3.39 -12.15
CA SER A 39 4.61 2.08 -12.82
C SER A 39 4.07 0.99 -11.90
N ASN A 40 4.31 1.09 -10.59
CA ASN A 40 3.87 0.09 -9.62
C ASN A 40 2.33 0.01 -9.56
N LEU A 41 1.66 1.16 -9.43
CA LEU A 41 0.20 1.22 -9.38
C LEU A 41 -0.42 1.12 -10.78
N LEU A 42 0.05 1.92 -11.73
CA LEU A 42 -0.55 2.01 -13.06
C LEU A 42 -0.37 0.72 -13.87
N GLY A 43 0.70 -0.03 -13.63
CA GLY A 43 0.93 -1.34 -14.25
C GLY A 43 -0.12 -2.39 -13.87
N LEU A 44 -0.80 -2.26 -12.71
CA LEU A 44 -1.85 -3.19 -12.31
C LEU A 44 -3.10 -3.10 -13.20
N TRP A 45 -3.29 -1.95 -13.86
CA TRP A 45 -4.46 -1.64 -14.69
C TRP A 45 -4.27 -2.00 -16.16
N LEU A 46 -3.13 -2.61 -16.52
CA LEU A 46 -2.94 -3.21 -17.83
C LEU A 46 -3.96 -4.35 -18.04
N SER A 47 -4.39 -4.56 -19.29
CA SER A 47 -5.49 -5.48 -19.59
C SER A 47 -5.19 -6.96 -19.32
N ASN A 48 -3.92 -7.32 -19.12
CA ASN A 48 -3.49 -8.65 -18.71
C ASN A 48 -3.57 -8.87 -17.18
N GLY A 49 -4.04 -7.88 -16.43
CA GLY A 49 -4.15 -7.91 -14.98
C GLY A 49 -5.47 -8.47 -14.44
N ARG A 50 -5.59 -8.38 -13.12
CA ARG A 50 -6.78 -8.81 -12.35
C ARG A 50 -7.96 -7.85 -12.43
N HIS A 51 -7.78 -6.67 -13.02
CA HIS A 51 -8.82 -5.67 -13.18
C HIS A 51 -9.48 -5.85 -14.56
N ALA A 52 -10.81 -5.92 -14.59
CA ALA A 52 -11.56 -6.16 -15.82
C ALA A 52 -11.67 -4.92 -16.74
N TRP A 53 -11.24 -3.75 -16.25
CA TRP A 53 -11.22 -2.51 -17.02
C TRP A 53 -10.12 -2.55 -18.08
N LYS A 54 -10.40 -1.99 -19.26
CA LYS A 54 -9.48 -1.92 -20.39
C LYS A 54 -9.64 -0.59 -21.11
N ASN A 55 -8.52 0.08 -21.37
CA ASN A 55 -8.45 1.27 -22.20
C ASN A 55 -7.15 1.25 -23.04
N GLU A 56 -7.28 1.31 -24.36
CA GLU A 56 -6.15 1.12 -25.28
C GLU A 56 -5.15 2.29 -25.20
N THR A 57 -5.65 3.51 -25.02
CA THR A 57 -4.80 4.71 -24.87
C THR A 57 -4.02 4.65 -23.56
N PHE A 58 -4.68 4.28 -22.46
CA PHE A 58 -4.02 4.04 -21.18
C PHE A 58 -2.89 3.02 -21.30
N GLU A 59 -3.18 1.87 -21.91
CA GLU A 59 -2.23 0.78 -22.07
C GLU A 59 -1.00 1.22 -22.88
N ALA A 60 -1.21 1.93 -23.99
CA ALA A 60 -0.13 2.48 -24.81
C ALA A 60 0.75 3.47 -24.03
N LEU A 61 0.15 4.35 -23.21
CA LEU A 61 0.89 5.33 -22.40
C LEU A 61 1.73 4.65 -21.30
N VAL A 62 1.15 3.70 -20.57
CA VAL A 62 1.87 2.96 -19.52
C VAL A 62 3.03 2.16 -20.11
N LEU A 63 2.81 1.45 -21.23
CA LEU A 63 3.88 0.69 -21.90
C LEU A 63 4.98 1.61 -22.44
N ARG A 64 4.61 2.77 -23.01
CA ARG A 64 5.59 3.78 -23.44
C ARG A 64 6.40 4.31 -22.27
N ALA A 65 5.77 4.64 -21.15
CA ALA A 65 6.45 5.16 -19.97
C ALA A 65 7.37 4.11 -19.32
N ASN A 66 6.97 2.84 -19.33
CA ASN A 66 7.80 1.71 -18.86
C ASN A 66 9.07 1.55 -19.70
N ALA A 67 8.98 1.73 -21.02
CA ALA A 67 10.12 1.64 -21.94
C ALA A 67 10.91 2.95 -22.10
N PHE A 68 10.51 4.03 -21.41
CA PHE A 68 11.09 5.35 -21.62
C PHE A 68 12.45 5.50 -20.96
N THR A 69 13.47 5.83 -21.76
CA THR A 69 14.87 5.99 -21.31
C THR A 69 15.33 7.45 -21.23
N GLY A 70 14.44 8.41 -21.44
CA GLY A 70 14.73 9.86 -21.39
C GLY A 70 14.71 10.43 -19.97
N SER A 71 14.31 11.70 -19.83
CA SER A 71 14.28 12.36 -18.52
C SER A 71 13.20 11.78 -17.60
N ARG A 72 13.41 11.92 -16.30
CA ARG A 72 12.43 11.48 -15.30
C ARG A 72 11.13 12.28 -15.41
N GLU A 73 11.26 13.56 -15.68
CA GLU A 73 10.16 14.52 -15.74
C GLU A 73 9.22 14.20 -16.90
N GLU A 74 9.78 13.92 -18.08
CA GLU A 74 9.00 13.45 -19.23
C GLU A 74 8.35 12.09 -18.96
N ARG A 75 9.05 11.14 -18.33
CA ARG A 75 8.44 9.85 -17.97
C ARG A 75 7.23 10.04 -17.06
N ILE A 76 7.37 10.92 -16.06
CA ILE A 76 6.29 11.23 -15.11
C ILE A 76 5.12 11.92 -15.81
N SER A 77 5.35 12.79 -16.80
CA SER A 77 4.24 13.41 -17.53
C SER A 77 3.42 12.37 -18.30
N VAL A 78 4.06 11.39 -18.94
CA VAL A 78 3.34 10.29 -19.61
C VAL A 78 2.51 9.47 -18.61
N TYR A 79 3.04 9.18 -17.41
CA TYR A 79 2.25 8.50 -16.37
C TYR A 79 1.08 9.32 -15.87
N LYS A 80 1.21 10.65 -15.77
CA LYS A 80 0.10 11.52 -15.38
C LYS A 80 -1.02 11.52 -16.42
N GLU A 81 -0.68 11.49 -17.70
CA GLU A 81 -1.68 11.35 -18.78
C GLU A 81 -2.42 10.02 -18.67
N ALA A 82 -1.71 8.92 -18.38
CA ALA A 82 -2.34 7.62 -18.15
C ALA A 82 -3.24 7.65 -16.89
N GLU A 83 -2.77 8.21 -15.77
CA GLU A 83 -3.54 8.35 -14.55
C GLU A 83 -4.84 9.15 -14.78
N GLN A 84 -4.77 10.24 -15.55
CA GLN A 84 -5.95 11.04 -15.88
C GLN A 84 -7.02 10.21 -16.60
N ILE A 85 -6.62 9.38 -17.58
CA ILE A 85 -7.55 8.47 -18.27
C ILE A 85 -8.17 7.47 -17.31
N LEU A 86 -7.37 6.88 -16.42
CA LEU A 86 -7.84 5.90 -15.45
C LEU A 86 -8.91 6.49 -14.51
N VAL A 87 -8.73 7.75 -14.11
CA VAL A 87 -9.66 8.47 -13.23
C VAL A 87 -10.90 8.92 -13.98
N ASP A 88 -10.74 9.52 -15.16
CA ASP A 88 -11.86 10.06 -15.96
C ASP A 88 -12.77 8.96 -16.50
N ASP A 89 -12.20 7.83 -16.92
CA ASP A 89 -12.94 6.65 -17.39
C ASP A 89 -13.41 5.74 -16.23
N VAL A 90 -13.14 6.15 -14.99
CA VAL A 90 -13.57 5.45 -13.76
C VAL A 90 -13.14 3.97 -13.78
N GLY A 91 -11.90 3.69 -14.18
CA GLY A 91 -11.38 2.32 -14.13
C GLY A 91 -11.38 1.75 -12.71
N GLY A 92 -11.15 2.63 -11.73
CA GLY A 92 -11.31 2.32 -10.30
C GLY A 92 -11.80 3.50 -9.50
N ILE A 93 -12.44 3.22 -8.37
CA ILE A 93 -12.82 4.23 -7.37
C ILE A 93 -11.81 4.19 -6.23
N PHE A 94 -10.97 5.22 -6.14
CA PHE A 94 -9.93 5.34 -5.12
C PHE A 94 -10.51 5.97 -3.86
N LEU A 95 -10.60 5.19 -2.78
CA LEU A 95 -11.36 5.59 -1.59
C LEU A 95 -10.52 6.30 -0.54
N TRP A 96 -9.42 5.68 -0.07
CA TRP A 96 -8.54 6.25 0.94
C TRP A 96 -7.15 5.59 0.95
N HIS A 97 -6.19 6.27 1.58
CA HIS A 97 -4.89 5.71 1.91
C HIS A 97 -4.93 5.09 3.31
N PRO A 98 -4.69 3.78 3.48
CA PRO A 98 -4.67 3.16 4.80
C PRO A 98 -3.52 3.72 5.63
N ARG A 99 -3.79 4.04 6.90
CA ARG A 99 -2.76 4.39 7.88
C ARG A 99 -2.43 3.17 8.72
N VAL A 100 -1.19 2.71 8.63
CA VAL A 100 -0.69 1.61 9.45
C VAL A 100 -0.09 2.19 10.73
N ASN A 101 -0.70 1.86 11.87
CA ASN A 101 -0.19 2.20 13.19
C ASN A 101 0.51 0.96 13.78
N GLN A 102 1.81 1.06 14.05
CA GLN A 102 2.58 -0.01 14.67
C GLN A 102 3.07 0.41 16.05
N VAL A 103 2.86 -0.45 17.04
CA VAL A 103 3.35 -0.26 18.41
C VAL A 103 4.39 -1.33 18.70
N TRP A 104 5.60 -0.86 19.04
CA TRP A 104 6.73 -1.72 19.34
C TRP A 104 7.02 -1.71 20.84
N ARG A 105 7.53 -2.82 21.36
CA ARG A 105 8.05 -2.83 22.73
C ARG A 105 9.27 -1.89 22.81
N PRO A 106 9.46 -1.13 23.92
CA PRO A 106 10.56 -0.16 24.03
C PRO A 106 11.97 -0.74 23.88
N TYR A 107 12.13 -2.05 24.13
CA TYR A 107 13.39 -2.77 24.01
C TYR A 107 13.66 -3.30 22.59
N LEU A 108 12.74 -3.13 21.63
CA LEU A 108 13.00 -3.41 20.22
C LEU A 108 13.69 -2.21 19.60
N ILE A 109 14.85 -2.45 18.99
CA ILE A 109 15.65 -1.44 18.32
C ILE A 109 15.88 -1.83 16.87
N SER A 110 15.86 -0.85 15.98
CA SER A 110 16.19 -1.04 14.57
C SER A 110 16.62 0.28 13.96
N HIS A 111 17.50 0.22 12.96
CA HIS A 111 17.80 1.37 12.12
C HIS A 111 16.61 1.76 11.24
N THR A 112 15.71 0.82 10.90
CA THR A 112 14.50 1.11 10.11
C THR A 112 13.42 1.81 10.93
N LEU A 113 13.48 1.69 12.26
CA LEU A 113 12.63 2.44 13.17
C LEU A 113 13.03 3.92 13.25
N GLN A 114 14.13 4.37 12.65
CA GLN A 114 14.48 5.79 12.58
C GLN A 114 14.13 6.37 11.20
N PRO A 115 13.72 7.64 11.10
CA PRO A 115 13.57 8.31 9.81
C PRO A 115 14.90 8.30 9.03
N ASN A 116 14.85 8.13 7.72
CA ASN A 116 16.01 8.29 6.84
C ASN A 116 16.42 9.78 6.72
N ARG A 117 17.49 10.07 5.96
CA ARG A 117 17.97 11.44 5.70
C ARG A 117 16.94 12.40 5.08
N PHE A 118 15.85 11.87 4.53
CA PHE A 118 14.74 12.62 3.94
C PHE A 118 13.55 12.74 4.91
N GLY A 119 13.71 12.36 6.19
CA GLY A 119 12.65 12.34 7.19
C GLY A 119 11.61 11.23 6.96
N GLN A 120 11.85 10.32 6.01
CA GLN A 120 10.91 9.25 5.67
C GLN A 120 11.19 8.02 6.52
N ARG A 121 10.15 7.44 7.10
CA ARG A 121 10.21 6.15 7.78
C ARG A 121 9.57 5.11 6.86
N PHE A 122 10.34 4.10 6.47
CA PHE A 122 9.81 3.01 5.64
C PHE A 122 9.16 1.98 6.54
N TRP A 123 7.83 2.00 6.56
CA TRP A 123 7.03 0.99 7.23
C TRP A 123 6.85 -0.19 6.28
N ARG A 124 7.76 -1.17 6.30
CA ARG A 124 7.69 -2.36 5.42
C ARG A 124 6.61 -3.37 5.82
N GLN A 125 5.58 -2.91 6.53
CA GLN A 125 4.80 -3.75 7.43
C GLN A 125 5.69 -4.74 8.17
N ASP A 126 6.84 -4.32 8.72
CA ASP A 126 7.75 -5.25 9.39
C ASP A 126 6.93 -6.02 10.45
N LYS A 127 6.62 -7.29 10.17
CA LYS A 127 5.95 -8.17 11.11
C LYS A 127 7.04 -8.98 11.77
N LEU A 128 6.84 -9.32 13.05
CA LEU A 128 7.73 -10.26 13.73
C LEU A 128 7.83 -11.60 12.98
N GLN A 129 6.79 -11.94 12.20
CA GLN A 129 6.71 -13.15 11.37
C GLN A 129 7.45 -13.04 10.03
N ASP A 130 7.69 -11.82 9.51
CA ASP A 130 8.30 -11.61 8.20
C ASP A 130 9.84 -11.59 8.27
N LEU A 131 10.42 -12.10 9.37
CA LEU A 131 11.88 -12.19 9.60
C LEU A 131 12.58 -10.87 9.25
N SER A 132 12.07 -9.75 9.77
CA SER A 132 12.74 -8.46 9.60
C SER A 132 14.14 -8.53 10.23
N THR A 133 15.16 -8.75 9.40
CA THR A 133 16.56 -8.91 9.78
C THR A 133 17.17 -7.63 10.37
N THR A 134 16.37 -6.58 10.43
CA THR A 134 16.77 -5.26 10.88
C THR A 134 16.31 -4.96 12.31
N ILE A 135 15.46 -5.80 12.92
CA ILE A 135 14.95 -5.60 14.29
C ILE A 135 15.73 -6.45 15.29
N TYR A 136 16.26 -5.80 16.32
CA TYR A 136 17.05 -6.42 17.37
C TYR A 136 16.39 -6.22 18.74
N ILE A 137 16.61 -7.17 19.65
CA ILE A 137 16.24 -7.03 21.06
C ILE A 137 17.44 -6.43 21.80
N ARG A 138 17.23 -5.31 22.48
CA ARG A 138 18.25 -4.70 23.34
C ARG A 138 18.62 -5.65 24.48
N LYS A 139 19.91 -5.78 24.77
CA LYS A 139 20.47 -6.73 25.76
C LYS A 139 19.89 -6.56 27.18
N ASP A 140 19.49 -5.35 27.56
CA ASP A 140 18.83 -5.04 28.84
C ASP A 140 17.36 -5.50 28.92
N SER A 141 16.78 -5.97 27.80
CA SER A 141 15.44 -6.56 27.63
C SER A 141 14.29 -5.84 28.35
N GLY A 142 14.46 -4.55 28.69
CA GLY A 142 13.54 -3.79 29.52
C GLY A 142 13.33 -4.35 30.94
N ARG A 143 14.14 -5.33 31.39
CA ARG A 143 14.02 -5.98 32.71
C ARG A 143 14.48 -5.11 33.89
N GLY A 144 14.75 -3.82 33.65
CA GLY A 144 15.11 -2.83 34.66
C GLY A 144 14.45 -1.47 34.49
N GLN A 145 13.54 -1.29 33.52
CA GLN A 145 12.75 -0.05 33.46
C GLN A 145 11.62 -0.12 34.51
N PRO A 146 11.57 0.80 35.48
CA PRO A 146 10.49 0.81 36.46
C PRO A 146 9.16 0.96 35.71
N ARG A 147 8.20 0.08 35.99
CA ARG A 147 6.84 0.26 35.47
C ARG A 147 6.33 1.61 35.99
N PRO A 148 5.88 2.53 35.13
CA PRO A 148 5.31 3.79 35.59
C PRO A 148 4.15 3.48 36.55
N SER A 149 4.11 4.18 37.67
CA SER A 149 3.07 3.99 38.70
C SER A 149 1.68 4.22 38.10
N LEU A 150 0.65 3.61 38.67
CA LEU A 150 -0.73 3.73 38.19
C LEU A 150 -1.15 5.21 38.01
N PHE A 151 -0.70 6.07 38.94
CA PHE A 151 -0.92 7.51 38.93
C PHE A 151 -0.26 8.22 37.75
N SER A 152 1.00 7.89 37.45
CA SER A 152 1.71 8.45 36.28
C SER A 152 1.08 8.05 34.95
N ARG A 153 0.45 6.87 34.88
CA ARG A 153 -0.27 6.41 33.68
C ARG A 153 -1.64 7.09 33.53
N LEU A 154 -2.28 7.50 34.62
CA LEU A 154 -3.54 8.23 34.59
C LEU A 154 -3.34 9.69 34.17
N ILE A 155 -2.28 10.34 34.66
CA ILE A 155 -1.99 11.75 34.32
C ILE A 155 -1.56 11.89 32.86
N SER A 156 -0.79 10.95 32.29
CA SER A 156 -0.33 11.08 30.90
C SER A 156 -1.42 10.94 29.83
N TRP A 157 -2.66 10.65 30.23
CA TRP A 157 -3.85 10.56 29.37
C TRP A 157 -4.73 11.82 29.43
N PHE A 158 -4.44 12.74 30.34
CA PHE A 158 -5.01 14.09 30.42
C PHE A 158 -3.98 15.13 29.99
#